data_AF-A0A1G3V799-F1
#
_entry.id   AF-A0A1G3V799-F1
#
_cell.length_a   1.000
_cell.length_b   1.000
_cell.length_c   1.000
_cell.angle_alpha   90.00
_cell.angle_beta   90.00
_cell.angle_gamma   90.00
#
_symmetry.space_group_name_H-M   'P 1'
#
loop_
_entity.id
_entity.type
_entity.pdbx_description
1 polymer ?
#
loop_
_entity_poly.entity_id
_entity_poly.type
_entity_poly.pdbx_seq_one_letter_code
_entity_poly.pdbx_strand_id
1 'polypeptide(L)'
;MKRWVLAVMVFFLVGGLAIAKDYEVTKKAGDYTVVVKIDKNPPITGDNNMSVTIKDAAGAEVKDAKVAVEYSMAAMPGMPAVKVKTDAELKGGEYKAKLNFSMAGGWSIAVMINRGDKKAQAKFNVDVR
;
A
#
# COMPACT_ATOMS: atom_id res chain seq x y z
N MET A 1 13.19 -8.58 -61.19
CA MET A 1 14.55 -9.15 -61.02
C MET A 1 15.29 -8.37 -59.95
N LYS A 2 15.83 -9.10 -58.97
CA LYS A 2 16.98 -8.81 -58.10
C LYS A 2 16.96 -7.53 -57.23
N ARG A 3 16.84 -7.80 -55.92
CA ARG A 3 17.65 -7.29 -54.78
C ARG A 3 17.39 -5.78 -54.52
N TRP A 4 17.16 -5.30 -53.30
CA TRP A 4 18.14 -5.17 -52.23
C TRP A 4 17.47 -5.30 -50.86
N VAL A 5 17.95 -6.27 -50.11
CA VAL A 5 17.78 -6.43 -48.66
C VAL A 5 18.82 -5.53 -47.99
N LEU A 6 18.41 -4.74 -47.01
CA LEU A 6 19.24 -4.15 -45.94
C LEU A 6 18.24 -3.67 -44.87
N ALA A 7 17.81 -4.51 -43.93
CA ALA A 7 18.54 -5.01 -42.76
C ALA A 7 19.13 -3.88 -41.91
N VAL A 8 18.28 -3.21 -41.13
CA VAL A 8 18.69 -2.49 -39.92
C VAL A 8 17.68 -2.83 -38.81
N MET A 9 17.82 -4.05 -38.27
CA MET A 9 17.28 -4.41 -36.96
C MET A 9 18.12 -3.69 -35.91
N VAL A 10 17.70 -2.49 -35.50
CA VAL A 10 18.19 -1.93 -34.24
C VAL A 10 17.33 -2.52 -33.14
N PHE A 11 17.83 -3.60 -32.55
CA PHE A 11 17.39 -4.11 -31.27
C PHE A 11 17.80 -3.08 -30.21
N PHE A 12 16.97 -2.04 -30.02
CA PHE A 12 17.10 -1.17 -28.85
C PHE A 12 16.74 -1.99 -27.62
N LEU A 13 17.77 -2.57 -27.02
CA LEU A 13 17.81 -3.10 -25.68
C LEU A 13 17.53 -1.94 -24.72
N VAL A 14 16.25 -1.57 -24.57
CA VAL A 14 15.79 -0.78 -23.44
C VAL A 14 15.79 -1.74 -22.27
N GLY A 15 16.94 -1.87 -21.60
CA GLY A 15 17.02 -2.43 -20.26
C GLY A 15 16.15 -1.57 -19.36
N GLY A 16 14.89 -1.98 -19.18
CA GLY A 16 14.00 -1.38 -18.21
C GLY A 16 14.65 -1.54 -16.84
N LEU A 17 15.16 -0.44 -16.28
CA LEU A 17 15.38 -0.34 -14.85
C LEU A 17 14.01 -0.58 -14.22
N ALA A 18 13.79 -1.80 -13.75
CA ALA A 18 12.65 -2.15 -12.94
C ALA A 18 12.81 -1.46 -11.58
N ILE A 19 12.60 -0.14 -11.56
CA ILE A 19 12.31 0.57 -10.33
C ILE A 19 10.99 -0.05 -9.85
N ALA A 20 11.07 -0.88 -8.82
CA ALA A 20 9.89 -1.47 -8.21
C ALA A 20 9.00 -0.32 -7.73
N LYS A 21 7.95 -0.03 -8.50
CA LYS A 21 6.99 1.01 -8.20
C LYS A 21 6.30 0.67 -6.89
N ASP A 22 6.20 1.62 -5.98
CA ASP A 22 5.43 1.52 -4.73
C ASP A 22 4.10 0.80 -4.94
N TYR A 23 3.71 -0.02 -3.95
CA TYR A 23 2.38 -0.60 -3.93
C TYR A 23 1.38 0.53 -3.67
N GLU A 24 0.34 0.64 -4.49
CA GLU A 24 -0.69 1.66 -4.32
C GLU A 24 -2.08 1.05 -4.42
N VAL A 25 -2.97 1.39 -3.48
CA VAL A 25 -4.36 0.96 -3.50
C VAL A 25 -5.28 2.09 -3.04
N THR A 26 -6.40 2.26 -3.75
CA THR A 26 -7.47 3.17 -3.34
C THR A 26 -8.66 2.37 -2.84
N LYS A 27 -9.18 2.74 -1.65
CA LYS A 27 -10.36 2.14 -1.03
C LYS A 27 -11.36 3.21 -0.60
N LYS A 28 -12.63 2.83 -0.53
CA LYS A 28 -13.69 3.63 0.10
C LYS A 28 -13.86 3.20 1.56
N ALA A 29 -14.11 4.17 2.43
CA ALA A 29 -14.39 3.97 3.84
C ALA A 29 -15.48 4.96 4.29
N GLY A 30 -16.74 4.57 4.14
CA GLY A 30 -17.87 5.50 4.23
C GLY A 30 -17.71 6.62 3.19
N ASP A 31 -17.81 7.86 3.64
CA ASP A 31 -17.65 9.06 2.81
C ASP A 31 -16.19 9.33 2.40
N TYR A 32 -15.22 8.61 2.98
CA TYR A 32 -13.81 8.83 2.70
C TYR A 32 -13.31 8.01 1.52
N THR A 33 -12.43 8.62 0.74
CA THR A 33 -11.54 7.95 -0.22
C THR A 33 -10.16 7.86 0.42
N VAL A 34 -9.65 6.64 0.54
CA VAL A 34 -8.39 6.33 1.22
C VAL A 34 -7.41 5.79 0.20
N VAL A 35 -6.36 6.55 -0.08
CA VAL A 35 -5.25 6.14 -0.94
C VAL A 35 -4.11 5.69 -0.05
N VAL A 36 -3.69 4.45 -0.20
CA VAL A 36 -2.59 3.85 0.56
C VAL A 36 -1.44 3.58 -0.38
N LYS A 37 -0.23 3.96 0.05
CA LYS A 37 1.03 3.59 -0.59
C LYS A 37 1.91 2.83 0.37
N ILE A 38 2.63 1.81 -0.13
CA ILE A 38 3.67 1.11 0.60
C ILE A 38 4.94 1.15 -0.26
N ASP A 39 6.07 1.53 0.35
CA ASP A 39 7.36 1.77 -0.32
C ASP A 39 7.97 0.57 -1.03
N LYS A 40 7.37 -0.61 -0.88
CA LYS A 40 7.83 -1.88 -1.47
C LYS A 40 6.67 -2.60 -2.12
N ASN A 41 6.93 -3.16 -3.30
CA ASN A 41 5.94 -3.86 -4.10
C ASN A 41 6.50 -5.16 -4.69
N PRO A 42 6.05 -6.32 -4.20
CA PRO A 42 5.17 -6.48 -3.05
C PRO A 42 5.82 -5.99 -1.75
N PRO A 43 5.05 -5.70 -0.68
CA PRO A 43 5.61 -5.48 0.64
C PRO A 43 6.51 -6.64 1.07
N ILE A 44 7.50 -6.38 1.92
CA ILE A 44 8.49 -7.38 2.34
C ILE A 44 8.35 -7.78 3.81
N THR A 45 8.93 -8.91 4.18
CA THR A 45 9.13 -9.26 5.59
C THR A 45 10.03 -8.22 6.28
N GLY A 46 9.68 -7.83 7.51
CA GLY A 46 10.31 -6.72 8.21
C GLY A 46 9.68 -5.37 7.88
N ASP A 47 10.49 -4.32 7.83
CA ASP A 47 10.03 -2.93 7.81
C ASP A 47 9.56 -2.44 6.43
N ASN A 48 8.34 -1.89 6.40
CA ASN A 48 7.71 -1.25 5.25
C ASN A 48 7.19 0.13 5.67
N ASN A 49 7.44 1.14 4.84
CA ASN A 49 6.91 2.48 5.08
C ASN A 49 5.58 2.60 4.33
N MET A 50 4.52 2.90 5.08
CA MET A 50 3.19 3.13 4.55
C MET A 50 2.84 4.61 4.65
N SER A 51 2.26 5.17 3.59
CA SER A 51 1.59 6.46 3.63
C SER A 51 0.12 6.36 3.26
N VAL A 52 -0.69 7.20 3.89
CA VAL A 52 -2.14 7.23 3.70
C VAL A 52 -2.57 8.66 3.42
N THR A 53 -3.22 8.86 2.30
CA THR A 53 -3.96 10.09 1.98
C THR A 53 -5.44 9.82 2.12
N ILE A 54 -6.14 10.69 2.86
CA ILE A 54 -7.57 10.60 3.08
C ILE A 54 -8.24 11.81 2.44
N LYS A 55 -9.25 11.58 1.62
CA LYS A 55 -10.11 12.62 1.05
C LYS A 55 -11.55 12.41 1.48
N ASP A 56 -12.27 13.48 1.77
CA ASP A 56 -13.71 13.41 2.03
C ASP A 56 -14.53 13.31 0.74
N ALA A 57 -15.86 13.32 0.86
CA ALA A 57 -16.78 13.22 -0.27
C ALA A 57 -16.68 14.40 -1.26
N ALA A 58 -16.22 15.57 -0.79
CA ALA A 58 -15.97 16.74 -1.63
C ALA A 58 -14.59 16.70 -2.30
N GLY A 59 -13.76 15.71 -1.96
CA GLY A 59 -12.40 15.55 -2.47
C GLY A 59 -11.35 16.34 -1.69
N ALA A 60 -11.73 17.00 -0.59
CA ALA A 60 -10.80 17.75 0.25
C ALA A 60 -9.96 16.80 1.11
N GLU A 61 -8.68 17.14 1.31
CA GLU A 61 -7.77 16.35 2.13
C GLU A 61 -8.14 16.44 3.62
N VAL A 62 -8.22 15.28 4.27
CA VAL A 62 -8.56 15.16 5.69
C VAL A 62 -7.26 15.01 6.49
N LYS A 63 -6.85 16.08 7.17
CA LYS A 63 -5.58 16.16 7.93
C LYS A 63 -5.75 16.24 9.45
N ASP A 64 -7.00 16.20 9.91
CA ASP A 64 -7.42 16.35 11.31
C ASP A 64 -7.98 15.05 11.91
N ALA A 65 -7.66 13.89 11.31
CA ALA A 65 -8.10 12.59 11.78
C ALA A 65 -7.03 11.89 12.63
N LYS A 66 -7.47 11.08 13.59
CA LYS A 66 -6.64 10.06 14.22
C LYS A 66 -6.68 8.81 13.34
N VAL A 67 -5.52 8.41 12.83
CA VAL A 67 -5.40 7.27 11.92
C VAL A 67 -4.57 6.18 12.59
N ALA A 68 -5.06 4.96 12.55
CA ALA A 68 -4.34 3.78 13.02
C ALA A 68 -4.43 2.68 11.96
N VAL A 69 -3.34 1.94 11.79
CA VAL A 69 -3.26 0.81 10.88
C VAL A 69 -3.20 -0.46 11.70
N GLU A 70 -4.19 -1.33 11.49
CA GLU A 70 -4.20 -2.67 12.03
C GLU A 70 -3.90 -3.65 10.91
N TYR A 71 -2.97 -4.56 11.12
CA TYR A 71 -2.63 -5.57 10.13
C TYR A 71 -2.48 -6.94 10.78
N SER A 72 -2.96 -7.97 10.11
CA SER A 72 -3.07 -9.31 10.65
C SER A 72 -2.86 -10.40 9.63
N MET A 73 -2.37 -11.53 10.12
CA MET A 73 -2.24 -12.78 9.39
C MET A 73 -3.14 -13.81 10.07
N ALA A 74 -3.95 -14.52 9.30
CA ALA A 74 -4.83 -15.54 9.84
C ALA A 74 -4.04 -16.70 10.45
N ALA A 75 -4.67 -17.47 11.34
CA ALA A 75 -4.05 -18.66 11.90
C ALA A 75 -3.74 -19.68 10.79
N MET A 76 -2.60 -20.36 10.94
CA MET A 76 -2.16 -21.45 10.05
C MET A 76 -1.88 -22.69 10.90
N PRO A 77 -1.86 -23.91 10.32
CA PRO A 77 -1.55 -25.12 11.09
C PRO A 77 -0.23 -24.98 11.85
N GLY A 78 -0.28 -25.07 13.18
CA GLY A 78 0.88 -24.93 14.05
C GLY A 78 1.26 -23.49 14.45
N MET A 79 0.54 -22.45 13.98
CA MET A 79 0.78 -21.05 14.37
C MET A 79 -0.52 -20.28 14.64
N PRO A 80 -0.64 -19.54 15.76
CA PRO A 80 -1.81 -18.70 16.04
C PRO A 80 -1.87 -17.50 15.09
N ALA A 81 -3.05 -16.87 15.00
CA ALA A 81 -3.21 -15.63 14.25
C ALA A 81 -2.34 -14.52 14.84
N VAL A 82 -1.75 -13.71 13.98
CA VAL A 82 -0.96 -12.53 14.37
C VAL A 82 -1.77 -11.28 14.09
N LYS A 83 -1.79 -10.35 15.05
CA LYS A 83 -2.50 -9.07 14.92
C LYS A 83 -1.66 -7.95 15.52
N VAL A 84 -1.36 -6.94 14.72
CA VAL A 84 -0.56 -5.78 15.14
C VAL A 84 -1.34 -4.52 14.83
N LYS A 85 -1.23 -3.52 15.71
CA LYS A 85 -1.81 -2.20 15.51
C LYS A 85 -0.73 -1.15 15.74
N THR A 86 -0.66 -0.17 14.85
CA THR A 86 0.25 0.97 14.93
C THR A 86 -0.50 2.25 14.59
N ASP A 87 -0.15 3.36 15.23
CA ASP A 87 -0.73 4.66 14.89
C ASP A 87 0.01 5.26 13.70
N ALA A 88 -0.70 6.05 12.88
CA ALA A 88 -0.14 6.76 11.75
C ALA A 88 -0.04 8.25 12.07
N GLU A 89 1.16 8.82 11.91
CA GLU A 89 1.43 10.22 12.21
C GLU A 89 1.28 11.08 10.96
N LEU A 90 0.58 12.21 11.08
CA LEU A 90 0.49 13.17 9.98
C LEU A 90 1.84 13.86 9.75
N LYS A 91 2.47 13.62 8.60
CA LYS A 91 3.75 14.23 8.19
C LYS A 91 3.73 14.56 6.71
N GLY A 92 3.94 15.84 6.38
CA GLY A 92 3.99 16.29 4.99
C GLY A 92 2.68 16.13 4.23
N GLY A 93 1.54 16.20 4.94
CA GLY A 93 0.19 16.09 4.34
C GLY A 93 -0.36 14.68 4.23
N GLU A 94 0.43 13.65 4.54
CA GLU A 94 0.01 12.24 4.55
C GLU A 94 0.16 11.65 5.95
N TYR A 95 -0.66 10.67 6.30
CA TYR A 95 -0.46 9.89 7.52
C TYR A 95 0.56 8.79 7.25
N LYS A 96 1.66 8.77 7.99
CA LYS A 96 2.76 7.82 7.81
C LYS A 96 2.78 6.80 8.94
N ALA A 97 2.93 5.53 8.59
CA ALA A 97 3.08 4.43 9.52
C ALA A 97 4.22 3.51 9.07
N LYS A 98 4.87 2.85 10.03
CA LYS A 98 5.80 1.76 9.74
C LYS A 98 5.11 0.44 10.04
N LEU A 99 5.05 -0.43 9.05
CA LEU A 99 4.54 -1.79 9.19
C LEU A 99 5.72 -2.74 9.28
N ASN A 100 5.76 -3.56 10.33
CA ASN A 100 6.73 -4.64 10.45
C ASN A 100 5.99 -5.97 10.30
N PHE A 101 6.14 -6.62 9.14
CA PHE A 101 5.56 -7.94 8.89
C PHE A 101 6.50 -9.03 9.40
N SER A 102 6.02 -9.89 10.29
CA SER A 102 6.86 -10.91 10.92
C SER A 102 7.22 -12.07 9.99
N MET A 103 6.42 -12.30 8.94
CA MET A 103 6.52 -13.44 8.03
C MET A 103 5.97 -13.08 6.64
N ALA A 104 6.47 -13.77 5.61
CA ALA A 104 5.91 -13.73 4.27
C ALA A 104 4.54 -14.40 4.18
N GLY A 105 3.74 -14.05 3.17
CA GLY A 105 2.41 -14.59 2.90
C GLY A 105 1.30 -13.53 2.92
N GLY A 106 0.05 -13.98 2.96
CA GLY A 106 -1.12 -13.10 2.91
C GLY A 106 -1.40 -12.38 4.23
N TRP A 107 -1.40 -11.05 4.19
CA TRP A 107 -1.77 -10.19 5.31
C TRP A 107 -3.02 -9.35 4.97
N SER A 108 -3.90 -9.17 5.95
CA SER A 108 -5.00 -8.22 5.88
C SER A 108 -4.60 -6.92 6.57
N ILE A 109 -4.86 -5.79 5.93
CA ILE A 109 -4.58 -4.45 6.44
C ILE A 109 -5.89 -3.68 6.54
N ALA A 110 -6.09 -3.03 7.68
CA ALA A 110 -7.21 -2.19 7.97
C ALA A 110 -6.76 -0.80 8.46
N VAL A 111 -7.02 0.21 7.64
CA VAL A 111 -6.82 1.62 8.00
C VAL A 111 -8.06 2.11 8.73
N MET A 112 -7.91 2.41 10.02
CA MET A 112 -8.95 2.96 10.88
C MET A 112 -8.82 4.47 10.91
N ILE A 113 -9.92 5.16 10.61
CA ILE A 113 -10.00 6.61 10.56
C ILE A 113 -10.99 7.05 11.62
N ASN A 114 -10.55 7.90 12.54
CA ASN A 114 -11.39 8.49 13.55
C ASN A 114 -11.27 10.02 13.51
N ARG A 115 -12.36 10.70 13.10
CA ARG A 115 -12.43 12.16 12.96
C ARG A 115 -13.65 12.67 13.73
N GLY A 116 -13.42 13.25 14.91
CA GLY A 116 -14.51 13.58 15.85
C GLY A 116 -15.27 12.32 16.27
N ASP A 117 -16.59 12.31 16.07
CA ASP A 117 -17.43 11.13 16.34
C ASP A 117 -17.55 10.17 15.15
N LYS A 118 -16.99 10.54 13.98
CA LYS A 118 -17.06 9.71 12.76
C LYS A 118 -15.93 8.70 12.75
N LYS A 119 -16.28 7.42 12.69
CA LYS A 119 -15.35 6.30 12.50
C LYS A 119 -15.57 5.65 11.14
N ALA A 120 -14.48 5.35 10.44
CA ALA A 120 -14.51 4.65 9.17
C ALA A 120 -13.32 3.70 9.07
N GLN A 121 -13.44 2.69 8.20
CA GLN A 121 -12.39 1.68 8.01
C GLN A 121 -12.24 1.32 6.53
N ALA A 122 -11.02 1.34 6.02
CA ALA A 122 -10.66 0.79 4.72
C ALA A 122 -9.89 -0.51 4.92
N LYS A 123 -10.34 -1.60 4.28
CA LYS A 123 -9.67 -2.91 4.33
C LYS A 123 -9.14 -3.33 2.96
N PHE A 124 -7.97 -3.93 2.96
CA PHE A 124 -7.36 -4.53 1.78
C PHE A 124 -6.37 -5.61 2.21
N ASN A 125 -5.98 -6.47 1.27
CA ASN A 125 -5.00 -7.52 1.54
C ASN A 125 -3.76 -7.28 0.69
N VAL A 126 -2.62 -7.71 1.21
CA VAL A 126 -1.32 -7.74 0.53
C VAL A 126 -0.70 -9.11 0.67
N ASP A 127 0.15 -9.47 -0.28
CA ASP A 127 0.99 -10.67 -0.20
C ASP A 127 2.43 -10.21 0.06
N VAL A 128 2.96 -10.56 1.22
CA VAL A 128 4.28 -10.13 1.70
C VAL A 128 5.34 -11.14 1.26
N ARG A 129 6.52 -10.66 0.80
CA ARG A 129 7.63 -11.51 0.33
C ARG A 129 8.90 -11.42 1.15
#